data_AF-A0A9E5AQ11-F1
#
_entry.id   AF-A0A9E5AQ11-F1
#
_cell.length_a   1.000
_cell.length_b   1.000
_cell.length_c   1.000
_cell.angle_alpha   90.00
_cell.angle_beta   90.00
_cell.angle_gamma   90.00
#
_symmetry.space_group_name_H-M   'P 1'
#
loop_
_entity.id
_entity.type
_entity.pdbx_description
1 polymer ?
#
loop_
_entity_poly.entity_id
_entity_poly.type
_entity_poly.pdbx_seq_one_letter_code
_entity_poly.pdbx_strand_id
1 'polypeptide(L)'
;MAWPLRSNVAMKKPQQSLANESLAGEFGDAQLEDPRLRRRLLLIADAALAKPAASLPRQAVTDAGLEGTYRFLNHCGVVPAVIFDAHARQTVARSRSAGTVLCISDTTEVNFRGENTREGLAPIRTGGQGFLLHLTLAVDANTSEPLGMLAMEPWVRAVKPQPA
;
A
#
# COMPACT_ATOMS: atom_id res chain seq x y z
N MET A 1 -9.55 9.14 -37.75
CA MET A 1 -8.77 10.07 -36.91
C MET A 1 -7.75 9.27 -36.15
N ALA A 2 -6.49 9.28 -36.61
CA ALA A 2 -5.40 8.55 -35.98
C ALA A 2 -4.71 9.48 -34.96
N TRP A 3 -4.61 9.03 -33.71
CA TRP A 3 -3.88 9.72 -32.66
C TRP A 3 -2.38 9.59 -32.95
N PRO A 4 -1.60 10.69 -33.04
CA PRO A 4 -0.17 10.57 -33.27
C PRO A 4 0.47 10.02 -31.99
N LEU A 5 1.00 8.79 -32.07
CA LEU A 5 1.86 8.22 -31.04
C LEU A 5 3.10 9.11 -30.93
N ARG A 6 3.15 9.90 -29.85
CA ARG A 6 4.34 10.69 -29.54
C ARG A 6 5.49 9.74 -29.18
N SER A 7 6.56 9.90 -29.93
CA SER A 7 7.98 9.67 -29.61
C SER A 7 8.28 8.91 -28.31
N ASN A 8 9.06 7.84 -28.44
CA ASN A 8 9.77 7.12 -27.38
C ASN A 8 10.15 8.06 -26.23
N VAL A 9 9.37 8.04 -25.16
CA VAL A 9 9.82 8.52 -23.85
C VAL A 9 10.86 7.50 -23.41
N ALA A 10 12.14 7.83 -23.58
CA ALA A 10 13.19 7.09 -22.93
C ALA A 10 12.89 7.15 -21.42
N MET A 11 12.46 6.04 -20.83
CA MET A 11 12.35 5.94 -19.38
C MET A 11 13.76 6.19 -18.83
N LYS A 12 14.00 7.41 -18.31
CA LYS A 12 15.18 7.66 -17.50
C LYS A 12 15.15 6.61 -16.39
N LYS A 13 16.30 5.98 -16.10
CA LYS A 13 16.42 5.12 -14.92
C LYS A 13 15.83 5.90 -13.74
N PRO A 14 14.96 5.29 -12.91
CA PRO A 14 14.37 5.99 -11.78
C PRO A 14 15.52 6.63 -10.99
N GLN A 15 15.52 7.97 -10.97
CA GLN A 15 16.42 8.73 -10.13
C GLN A 15 16.18 8.22 -8.70
N GLN A 16 17.23 8.07 -7.92
CA GLN A 16 17.24 7.40 -6.60
C GLN A 16 16.44 8.16 -5.51
N SER A 17 15.38 8.89 -5.82
CA SER A 17 14.76 9.86 -4.90
C SER A 17 14.04 9.22 -3.71
N LEU A 18 13.68 7.93 -3.77
CA LEU A 18 13.14 7.20 -2.60
C LEU A 18 14.21 6.48 -1.77
N ALA A 19 15.48 6.44 -2.20
CA ALA A 19 16.51 5.64 -1.53
C ALA A 19 16.98 6.22 -0.18
N ASN A 20 16.60 7.47 0.14
CA ASN A 20 17.07 8.19 1.33
C ASN A 20 15.99 8.40 2.41
N GLU A 21 14.77 7.89 2.23
CA GLU A 21 13.71 8.08 3.22
C GLU A 21 13.63 6.90 4.19
N SER A 22 13.86 7.19 5.47
CA SER A 22 13.71 6.18 6.53
C SER A 22 12.24 5.89 6.78
N LEU A 23 11.90 4.63 7.08
CA LEU A 23 10.54 4.24 7.47
C LEU A 23 10.07 4.91 8.76
N ALA A 24 11.00 5.33 9.61
CA ALA A 24 10.71 6.20 10.76
C ALA A 24 10.17 7.57 10.32
N GLY A 25 10.62 8.10 9.18
CA GLY A 25 10.02 9.30 8.56
C GLY A 25 8.65 9.01 7.97
N GLU A 26 8.48 7.86 7.30
CA GLU A 26 7.23 7.53 6.61
C GLU A 26 6.06 7.24 7.55
N PHE A 27 6.31 6.49 8.62
CA PHE A 27 5.26 5.97 9.52
C PHE A 27 5.43 6.44 10.97
N GLY A 28 6.43 7.25 11.29
CA GLY A 28 6.74 7.68 12.66
C GLY A 28 5.70 8.58 13.30
N ASP A 29 4.82 9.19 12.49
CA ASP A 29 3.71 10.03 12.95
C ASP A 29 2.34 9.33 12.86
N ALA A 30 2.34 8.00 12.65
CA ALA A 30 1.13 7.19 12.70
C ALA A 30 0.44 7.30 14.07
N GLN A 31 -0.82 7.72 14.07
CA GLN A 31 -1.61 8.00 15.26
C GLN A 31 -2.28 6.75 15.82
N LEU A 32 -1.48 5.70 16.05
CA LEU A 32 -1.94 4.49 16.74
C LEU A 32 -2.12 4.78 18.23
N GLU A 33 -3.17 4.21 18.82
CA GLU A 33 -3.59 4.47 20.21
C GLU A 33 -2.49 4.13 21.24
N ASP A 34 -1.66 3.12 20.95
CA ASP A 34 -0.55 2.70 21.80
C ASP A 34 0.81 2.95 21.12
N PRO A 35 1.73 3.70 21.75
CA PRO A 35 3.08 3.91 21.23
C PRO A 35 3.86 2.62 20.91
N ARG A 36 3.56 1.51 21.60
CA ARG A 36 4.16 0.19 21.35
C ARG A 36 3.71 -0.37 20.01
N LEU A 37 2.48 -0.11 19.58
CA LEU A 37 2.00 -0.49 18.25
C LEU A 37 2.76 0.28 17.17
N ARG A 38 2.98 1.59 17.36
CA ARG A 38 3.81 2.38 16.45
C ARG A 38 5.25 1.87 16.37
N ARG A 39 5.87 1.56 17.50
CA ARG A 39 7.21 0.94 17.51
C ARG A 39 7.23 -0.39 16.76
N ARG A 40 6.19 -1.22 16.94
CA ARG A 40 6.05 -2.50 16.24
C ARG A 40 5.84 -2.31 14.73
N LEU A 41 5.03 -1.33 14.31
CA LEU A 41 4.83 -0.97 12.91
C LEU A 41 6.17 -0.68 12.22
N LEU A 42 7.02 0.15 12.83
CA LEU A 42 8.33 0.49 12.26
C LEU A 42 9.22 -0.75 12.09
N LEU A 43 9.26 -1.64 13.10
CA LEU A 43 10.02 -2.90 13.01
C LEU A 43 9.50 -3.82 11.89
N ILE A 44 8.18 -3.91 11.72
CA ILE A 44 7.55 -4.72 10.68
C ILE A 44 7.85 -4.11 9.30
N ALA A 45 7.72 -2.79 9.17
CA ALA A 45 8.02 -2.07 7.94
C ALA A 45 9.48 -2.25 7.53
N ASP A 46 10.42 -2.14 8.48
CA ASP A 46 11.86 -2.34 8.22
C ASP A 46 12.13 -3.76 7.72
N ALA A 47 11.54 -4.77 8.37
CA ALA A 47 11.66 -6.16 7.96
C ALA A 47 11.05 -6.43 6.57
N ALA A 48 9.91 -5.80 6.26
CA ALA A 48 9.26 -5.90 4.97
C ALA A 48 10.09 -5.22 3.86
N LEU A 49 10.64 -4.03 4.12
CA LEU A 49 11.48 -3.30 3.17
C LEU A 49 12.79 -4.06 2.86
N ALA A 50 13.37 -4.73 3.85
CA ALA A 50 14.56 -5.55 3.64
C ALA A 50 14.31 -6.76 2.73
N LYS A 51 13.09 -7.32 2.73
CA LYS A 51 12.73 -8.55 2.00
C LYS A 51 11.29 -8.50 1.45
N PRO A 52 10.98 -7.59 0.51
CA PRO A 52 9.59 -7.27 0.13
C PRO A 52 8.84 -8.44 -0.52
N ALA A 53 9.55 -9.34 -1.21
CA ALA A 53 8.96 -10.51 -1.85
C ALA A 53 8.88 -11.76 -0.93
N ALA A 54 9.40 -11.68 0.29
CA ALA A 54 9.44 -12.81 1.21
C ALA A 54 8.13 -12.94 2.00
N SER A 55 7.79 -14.16 2.43
CA SER A 55 6.66 -14.39 3.34
C SER A 55 6.93 -13.79 4.73
N LEU A 56 5.88 -13.55 5.53
CA LEU A 56 6.04 -13.02 6.90
C LEU A 56 7.05 -13.82 7.75
N PRO A 57 7.07 -15.17 7.73
CA PRO A 57 8.10 -15.94 8.44
C PRO A 57 9.52 -15.73 7.94
N ARG A 58 9.72 -15.38 6.67
CA ARG A 58 11.05 -15.12 6.08
C ARG A 58 11.49 -13.67 6.23
N GLN A 59 10.53 -12.74 6.31
CA GLN A 59 10.76 -11.35 6.67
C GLN A 59 11.15 -11.25 8.15
N ALA A 60 10.40 -11.92 9.02
CA ALA A 60 10.72 -12.04 10.43
C ALA A 60 12.05 -12.79 10.63
N VAL A 61 12.97 -12.18 11.36
CA VAL A 61 14.29 -12.78 11.64
C VAL A 61 14.21 -13.78 12.81
N THR A 62 13.20 -13.66 13.66
CA THR A 62 13.03 -14.47 14.89
C THR A 62 11.57 -14.86 15.09
N ASP A 63 11.33 -15.95 15.83
CA ASP A 63 9.98 -16.41 16.19
C ASP A 63 9.19 -15.34 16.97
N ALA A 64 9.86 -14.65 17.90
CA ALA A 64 9.27 -13.53 18.64
C ALA A 64 8.90 -12.36 17.71
N GLY A 65 9.69 -12.12 16.66
CA GLY A 65 9.38 -11.14 15.63
C GLY A 65 8.15 -11.54 14.82
N LEU A 66 8.10 -12.80 14.38
CA LEU A 66 6.99 -13.35 13.60
C LEU A 66 5.68 -13.31 14.38
N GLU A 67 5.69 -13.79 15.61
CA GLU A 67 4.53 -13.77 16.50
C GLU A 67 4.09 -12.31 16.80
N GLY A 68 5.05 -11.40 16.97
CA GLY A 68 4.77 -9.97 17.08
C GLY A 68 4.08 -9.38 15.86
N THR A 69 4.46 -9.81 14.65
CA THR A 69 3.80 -9.41 13.39
C THR A 69 2.37 -9.93 13.33
N TYR A 70 2.14 -11.21 13.61
CA TYR A 70 0.79 -11.76 13.61
C TYR A 70 -0.11 -11.11 14.65
N ARG A 71 0.39 -10.86 15.87
CA ARG A 71 -0.38 -10.14 16.90
C ARG A 71 -0.69 -8.71 16.49
N PHE A 72 0.26 -8.02 15.85
CA PHE A 72 0.04 -6.67 15.34
C PHE A 72 -1.06 -6.63 14.27
N LEU A 73 -0.99 -7.51 13.27
CA LEU A 73 -1.97 -7.57 12.18
C LEU A 73 -3.39 -7.95 12.66
N ASN A 74 -3.49 -8.68 13.76
CA ASN A 74 -4.77 -9.09 14.36
C ASN A 74 -5.23 -8.15 15.51
N HIS A 75 -4.52 -7.07 15.79
CA HIS A 75 -4.84 -6.18 16.91
C HIS A 75 -5.98 -5.22 16.55
N CYS A 76 -7.04 -5.17 17.35
CA CYS A 76 -8.22 -4.33 17.08
C CYS A 76 -7.91 -2.82 17.01
N GLY A 77 -6.94 -2.34 17.80
CA GLY A 77 -6.46 -0.95 17.74
C GLY A 77 -5.52 -0.62 16.56
N VAL A 78 -5.27 -1.59 15.66
CA VAL A 78 -4.50 -1.35 14.43
C VAL A 78 -5.48 -1.19 13.27
N VAL A 79 -5.72 0.07 12.90
CA VAL A 79 -6.62 0.43 11.80
C VAL A 79 -5.79 0.73 10.54
N PRO A 80 -6.00 0.05 9.40
CA PRO A 80 -5.20 0.26 8.19
C PRO A 80 -5.19 1.72 7.70
N ALA A 81 -6.33 2.41 7.79
CA ALA A 81 -6.45 3.82 7.40
C ALA A 81 -5.51 4.72 8.20
N VAL A 82 -5.33 4.48 9.51
CA VAL A 82 -4.43 5.27 10.36
C VAL A 82 -2.96 5.09 9.96
N ILE A 83 -2.58 3.88 9.55
CA ILE A 83 -1.23 3.61 9.03
C ILE A 83 -1.04 4.31 7.69
N PHE A 84 -2.03 4.20 6.79
CA PHE A 84 -1.98 4.82 5.48
C PHE A 84 -1.92 6.36 5.57
N ASP A 85 -2.66 6.97 6.49
CA ASP A 85 -2.68 8.43 6.68
C ASP A 85 -1.31 9.01 7.07
N ALA A 86 -0.46 8.23 7.73
CA ALA A 86 0.93 8.63 7.97
C ALA A 86 1.70 8.77 6.64
N HIS A 87 1.66 7.72 5.81
CA HIS A 87 2.26 7.71 4.47
C HIS A 87 1.68 8.80 3.55
N ALA A 88 0.37 9.01 3.59
CA ALA A 88 -0.30 10.02 2.79
C ALA A 88 0.15 11.44 3.18
N ARG A 89 0.34 11.72 4.48
CA ARG A 89 0.90 12.99 4.96
C ARG A 89 2.31 13.24 4.46
N GLN A 90 3.18 12.22 4.47
CA GLN A 90 4.53 12.34 3.91
C GLN A 90 4.49 12.52 2.38
N THR A 91 3.60 11.82 1.70
CA THR A 91 3.35 12.00 0.26
C THR A 91 2.92 13.43 -0.07
N VAL A 92 2.03 14.02 0.73
CA VAL A 92 1.63 15.43 0.59
C VAL A 92 2.80 16.37 0.87
N ALA A 93 3.62 16.08 1.88
CA ALA A 93 4.80 16.88 2.20
C ALA A 93 5.80 16.90 1.03
N ARG A 94 6.12 15.72 0.45
CA ARG A 94 6.94 15.60 -0.77
C ARG A 94 6.32 16.35 -1.94
N SER A 95 5.00 16.25 -2.10
CA SER A 95 4.25 16.90 -3.18
C SER A 95 4.29 18.43 -3.13
N ARG A 96 4.48 19.04 -1.95
CA ARG A 96 4.61 20.52 -1.82
C ARG A 96 5.88 21.07 -2.45
N SER A 97 6.92 20.25 -2.56
CA SER A 97 8.18 20.63 -3.21
C SER A 97 8.14 20.42 -4.74
N ALA A 98 7.13 19.71 -5.25
CA ALA A 98 6.92 19.51 -6.67
C ALA A 98 6.14 20.70 -7.27
N GLY A 99 6.48 21.09 -8.50
CA GLY A 99 5.77 22.19 -9.18
C GLY A 99 4.35 21.81 -9.60
N THR A 100 4.23 20.71 -10.37
CA THR A 100 2.95 20.15 -10.81
C THR A 100 2.92 18.67 -10.46
N VAL A 101 1.86 18.23 -9.79
CA VAL A 101 1.66 16.84 -9.38
C VAL A 101 0.51 16.22 -10.16
N LEU A 102 0.75 15.04 -10.74
CA LEU A 102 -0.26 14.19 -11.35
C LEU A 102 -0.82 13.22 -10.30
N CYS A 103 -2.13 13.27 -10.09
CA CYS A 103 -2.84 12.32 -9.23
C CYS A 103 -3.47 11.22 -10.10
N ILE A 104 -2.75 10.13 -10.30
CA ILE A 104 -3.16 9.03 -11.18
C ILE A 104 -3.97 8.04 -10.36
N SER A 105 -5.22 7.81 -10.74
CA SER A 105 -6.11 6.90 -10.02
C SER A 105 -6.54 5.72 -10.89
N ASP A 106 -6.55 4.53 -10.30
CA ASP A 106 -7.02 3.30 -10.95
C ASP A 106 -7.57 2.30 -9.91
N THR A 107 -8.31 1.29 -10.37
CA THR A 107 -8.88 0.24 -9.54
C THR A 107 -8.35 -1.12 -9.94
N THR A 108 -7.80 -1.87 -8.98
CA THR A 108 -7.29 -3.23 -9.21
C THR A 108 -8.04 -4.28 -8.37
N GLU A 109 -8.03 -5.54 -8.81
CA GLU A 109 -8.54 -6.67 -8.02
C GLU A 109 -7.40 -7.28 -7.20
N VAL A 110 -7.57 -7.35 -5.87
CA VAL A 110 -6.69 -8.12 -4.99
C VAL A 110 -7.27 -9.53 -4.85
N ASN A 111 -6.64 -10.50 -5.50
CA ASN A 111 -7.11 -11.89 -5.58
C ASN A 111 -6.40 -12.79 -4.56
N PHE A 112 -7.16 -13.37 -3.64
CA PHE A 112 -6.70 -14.44 -2.76
C PHE A 112 -7.13 -15.80 -3.32
N ARG A 113 -6.15 -16.52 -3.88
CA ARG A 113 -6.35 -17.89 -4.35
C ARG A 113 -6.40 -18.87 -3.17
N GLY A 114 -7.21 -19.92 -3.31
CA GLY A 114 -7.35 -21.00 -2.34
C GLY A 114 -8.77 -21.54 -2.27
N GLU A 115 -8.91 -22.74 -1.70
CA GLU A 115 -10.18 -23.46 -1.62
C GLU A 115 -11.05 -23.02 -0.43
N ASN A 116 -10.43 -22.47 0.62
CA ASN A 116 -11.14 -22.06 1.83
C ASN A 116 -11.73 -20.65 1.69
N THR A 117 -13.01 -20.49 1.96
CA THR A 117 -13.67 -19.18 2.10
C THR A 117 -13.06 -18.40 3.27
N ARG A 118 -12.77 -17.11 3.05
CA ARG A 118 -12.27 -16.18 4.05
C ARG A 118 -13.31 -15.10 4.32
N GLU A 119 -13.44 -14.72 5.57
CA GLU A 119 -14.30 -13.61 5.98
C GLU A 119 -13.81 -12.29 5.37
N GLY A 120 -14.75 -11.39 5.07
CA GLY A 120 -14.44 -10.06 4.54
C GLY A 120 -14.02 -10.03 3.07
N LEU A 121 -14.12 -11.14 2.33
CA LEU A 121 -13.86 -11.21 0.89
C LEU A 121 -15.12 -11.60 0.11
N ALA A 122 -15.18 -11.25 -1.17
CA ALA A 122 -16.26 -11.66 -2.08
C ALA A 122 -15.70 -12.28 -3.37
N PRO A 123 -16.51 -13.03 -4.12
CA PRO A 123 -16.12 -13.49 -5.45
C PRO A 123 -15.70 -12.33 -6.36
N ILE A 124 -14.61 -12.51 -7.11
CA ILE A 124 -14.09 -11.52 -8.05
C ILE A 124 -14.07 -12.06 -9.48
N ARG A 125 -14.00 -11.15 -10.46
CA ARG A 125 -14.19 -11.48 -11.88
C ARG A 125 -13.14 -12.46 -12.39
N THR A 126 -11.92 -12.36 -11.86
CA THR A 126 -10.79 -13.22 -12.22
C THR A 126 -10.86 -14.63 -11.60
N GLY A 127 -11.94 -14.95 -10.89
CA GLY A 127 -12.11 -16.21 -10.17
C GLY A 127 -11.45 -16.21 -8.79
N GLY A 128 -11.97 -17.01 -7.88
CA GLY A 128 -11.58 -17.00 -6.47
C GLY A 128 -12.29 -15.90 -5.68
N GLN A 129 -11.64 -15.43 -4.61
CA GLN A 129 -12.18 -14.46 -3.65
C GLN A 129 -11.21 -13.30 -3.45
N GLY A 130 -11.74 -12.11 -3.18
CA GLY A 130 -10.92 -10.91 -3.06
C GLY A 130 -11.73 -9.64 -2.81
N PHE A 131 -11.08 -8.51 -3.05
CA PHE A 131 -11.68 -7.18 -3.00
C PHE A 131 -11.11 -6.29 -4.11
N LEU A 132 -11.80 -5.18 -4.39
CA LEU A 132 -11.29 -4.12 -5.25
C LEU A 132 -10.51 -3.12 -4.42
N LEU A 133 -9.38 -2.65 -4.94
CA LEU A 133 -8.55 -1.63 -4.31
C LEU A 133 -8.47 -0.43 -5.26
N HIS A 134 -9.12 0.66 -4.88
CA HIS A 134 -8.98 1.93 -5.58
C HIS A 134 -7.80 2.70 -4.99
N LEU A 135 -6.89 3.15 -5.85
CA LEU A 135 -5.62 3.74 -5.46
C LEU A 135 -5.40 5.06 -6.19
N THR A 136 -4.78 6.04 -5.52
CA THR A 136 -4.29 7.27 -6.15
C THR A 136 -2.80 7.44 -5.90
N LEU A 137 -2.00 7.40 -6.97
CA LEU A 137 -0.55 7.62 -6.96
C LEU A 137 -0.24 9.07 -7.33
N ALA A 138 0.56 9.74 -6.50
CA ALA A 138 1.13 11.05 -6.80
C ALA A 138 2.43 10.90 -7.60
N VAL A 139 2.56 11.65 -8.69
CA VAL A 139 3.75 11.66 -9.56
C VAL A 139 4.12 13.10 -9.90
N ASP A 140 5.40 13.45 -9.84
CA ASP A 140 5.88 14.74 -10.34
C ASP A 140 5.73 14.79 -11.87
N ALA A 141 5.01 15.79 -12.38
CA ALA A 141 4.70 15.90 -13.80
C ALA A 141 5.93 16.16 -14.70
N ASN A 142 6.99 16.75 -14.14
CA ASN A 142 8.19 17.12 -14.87
C ASN A 142 9.22 16.00 -14.87
N THR A 143 9.40 15.31 -13.74
CA THR A 143 10.41 14.25 -13.60
C THR A 143 9.85 12.85 -13.78
N SER A 144 8.53 12.68 -13.72
CA SER A 144 7.85 11.37 -13.66
C SER A 144 8.22 10.53 -12.43
N GLU A 145 8.78 11.15 -11.39
CA GLU A 145 9.12 10.45 -10.16
C GLU A 145 7.87 10.19 -9.31
N PRO A 146 7.68 8.96 -8.79
CA PRO A 146 6.59 8.67 -7.87
C PRO A 146 6.84 9.34 -6.52
N LEU A 147 5.90 10.16 -6.08
CA LEU A 147 5.95 10.89 -4.80
C LEU A 147 5.29 10.11 -3.67
N GLY A 148 4.54 9.05 -3.98
CA GLY A 148 3.86 8.19 -3.01
C GLY A 148 2.35 8.09 -3.25
N MET A 149 1.64 7.54 -2.28
CA MET A 149 0.21 7.22 -2.39
C MET A 149 -0.60 8.28 -1.64
N LEU A 150 -1.65 8.81 -2.29
CA LEU A 150 -2.55 9.82 -1.71
C LEU A 150 -3.84 9.21 -1.17
N ALA A 151 -4.32 8.15 -1.81
CA ALA A 151 -5.54 7.46 -1.40
C ALA A 151 -5.41 5.95 -1.61
N MET A 152 -6.03 5.19 -0.71
CA MET A 152 -6.18 3.75 -0.79
C MET A 152 -7.53 3.36 -0.18
N GLU A 153 -8.44 2.84 -1.00
CA GLU A 153 -9.77 2.42 -0.58
C GLU A 153 -10.03 0.96 -0.97
N PRO A 154 -10.03 0.02 -0.01
CA PRO A 154 -10.48 -1.33 -0.24
C PRO A 154 -12.01 -1.40 -0.21
N TRP A 155 -12.60 -2.07 -1.19
CA TRP A 155 -14.04 -2.27 -1.28
C TRP A 155 -14.39 -3.70 -1.72
N VAL A 156 -15.34 -4.30 -1.01
CA VAL A 156 -15.87 -5.64 -1.29
C VAL A 156 -17.22 -5.50 -1.99
N ARG A 157 -17.38 -6.13 -3.15
CA ARG A 157 -18.65 -6.13 -3.87
C ARG A 157 -19.74 -6.82 -3.06
N ALA A 158 -20.90 -6.17 -2.97
CA ALA A 158 -22.09 -6.80 -2.40
C ALA A 158 -22.45 -8.06 -3.19
N VAL A 159 -22.53 -9.20 -2.50
CA VAL A 159 -23.04 -10.44 -3.09
C VAL A 159 -24.55 -10.24 -3.27
N LYS A 160 -25.04 -10.33 -4.51
CA LYS A 160 -26.49 -10.35 -4.74
C LYS A 160 -27.06 -11.60 -4.07
N PRO A 161 -28.09 -11.50 -3.20
CA PRO A 161 -28.77 -12.69 -2.71
C PRO A 161 -29.35 -13.45 -3.89
N GLN A 162 -29.14 -14.77 -3.92
CA GLN A 162 -29.82 -15.62 -4.90
C GLN A 162 -31.31 -15.66 -4.54
N PRO A 163 -32.22 -15.45 -5.50
CA PRO A 163 -33.64 -15.72 -5.26
C PRO A 163 -33.82 -17.20 -4.93
N ALA A 164 -34.71 -17.47 -3.97
CA ALA A 164 -35.07 -18.81 -3.51
C ALA A 164 -35.71 -19.67 -4.60
#